data_AF-A0A2W4IN32-F1
#
_entry.id   AF-A0A2W4IN32-F1
#
_cell.length_a   1.000
_cell.length_b   1.000
_cell.length_c   1.000
_cell.angle_alpha   90.00
_cell.angle_beta   90.00
_cell.angle_gamma   90.00
#
_symmetry.space_group_name_H-M   'P 1'
#
loop_
_entity.id
_entity.type
_entity.pdbx_description
1 polymer ?
#
loop_
_entity_poly.entity_id
_entity_poly.type
_entity_poly.pdbx_seq_one_letter_code
_entity_poly.pdbx_strand_id
1 'polypeptide(L)'
;MKTIKYLILSFFFTTTCFSSDFLTLINEMNFPNISQEILGHPYDSHGCFHFYPADIYILYSIVPDLAELQVKDYTSTPDVAVSELPWAIEVIKKTADIKYYKELLNNPSNASVVAYPGSEVWIIYNKKVPLFRMKALPGPSKAYYLSYTNPTSSEYTFDPSLSEATTPGKYYIFGRSDDFFTTSYRYTTIVPMWAKIQKTSGGYVYYRKNKAYPVPEIIRIDLEKNYAGRLIYNYFDIKRDASGKIVEAMWGSHDFGKYTIFWSRDKRNVSNEMGYATGEVSFEQKQFIMDLATALSVPSSNKLESFLNNFSGYHEYINLLYFLKGNDSFYLNNPVVTTYLRLMYNQNVTYKEWQGLPPYIRAAYKLYYFPKDYTLDSEEIYSLNKIGINSKDYRKIYGIERELYLYKIAADKLILKFAYLTKNWDYFKQIYSLGQTEFAKAHIDSLKTKEDVFYKILLKRNQFEQISINDLKP
;
A
#
# COMPACT_ATOMS: atom_id res chain seq x y z
N MET A 1 -73.76 29.80 2.24
CA MET A 1 -72.63 29.34 1.40
C MET A 1 -71.43 29.12 2.31
N LYS A 2 -70.87 27.89 2.28
CA LYS A 2 -69.78 27.44 3.16
C LYS A 2 -68.44 27.97 2.62
N THR A 3 -67.70 28.70 3.44
CA THR A 3 -66.31 29.12 3.12
C THR A 3 -65.36 28.04 3.64
N ILE A 4 -64.73 27.31 2.72
CA ILE A 4 -63.74 26.27 2.98
C ILE A 4 -62.34 26.83 2.70
N LYS A 5 -61.48 26.76 3.73
CA LYS A 5 -60.03 26.52 3.77
C LYS A 5 -59.18 26.88 2.54
N TYR A 6 -58.17 27.71 2.76
CA TYR A 6 -56.80 27.38 2.35
C TYR A 6 -55.82 27.69 3.49
N LEU A 7 -55.50 26.64 4.24
CA LEU A 7 -54.36 26.60 5.15
C LEU A 7 -53.14 26.38 4.26
N ILE A 8 -52.37 27.43 3.99
CA ILE A 8 -51.07 27.31 3.30
C ILE A 8 -50.12 26.68 4.31
N LEU A 9 -50.01 25.35 4.26
CA LEU A 9 -48.98 24.60 4.95
C LEU A 9 -47.65 24.92 4.23
N SER A 10 -46.94 25.92 4.76
CA SER A 10 -45.57 26.19 4.36
C SER A 10 -44.72 25.03 4.90
N PHE A 11 -44.46 24.04 4.04
CA PHE A 11 -43.41 23.05 4.26
C PHE A 11 -42.08 23.80 4.23
N PHE A 12 -41.66 24.31 5.38
CA PHE A 12 -40.25 24.55 5.63
C PHE A 12 -39.58 23.18 5.59
N PHE A 13 -38.99 22.83 4.44
CA PHE A 13 -37.86 21.92 4.45
C PHE A 13 -36.79 22.62 5.29
N THR A 14 -36.73 22.29 6.58
CA THR A 14 -35.54 22.51 7.38
C THR A 14 -34.43 21.76 6.66
N THR A 15 -33.62 22.48 5.90
CA THR A 15 -32.31 22.01 5.51
C THR A 15 -31.59 21.74 6.82
N THR A 16 -31.52 20.46 7.19
CA THR A 16 -30.73 20.00 8.33
C THR A 16 -29.31 20.42 8.02
N CYS A 17 -28.90 21.53 8.63
CA CYS A 17 -27.59 22.10 8.44
C CYS A 17 -26.63 21.21 9.22
N PHE A 18 -25.96 20.31 8.51
CA PHE A 18 -24.81 19.64 9.05
C PHE A 18 -23.66 20.67 9.08
N SER A 19 -23.44 21.27 10.24
CA SER A 19 -22.20 21.97 10.56
C SER A 19 -21.68 21.44 11.88
N SER A 20 -21.44 20.14 11.90
CA SER A 20 -21.22 19.35 13.10
C SER A 20 -19.73 19.16 13.37
N ASP A 21 -19.39 18.98 14.63
CA ASP A 21 -18.05 18.62 15.10
C ASP A 21 -17.42 17.45 14.31
N PHE A 22 -18.25 16.62 13.66
CA PHE A 22 -17.82 15.58 12.71
C PHE A 22 -17.01 16.14 11.54
N LEU A 23 -17.51 17.17 10.85
CA LEU A 23 -16.82 17.75 9.68
C LEU A 23 -15.51 18.43 10.10
N THR A 24 -15.48 19.06 11.27
CA THR A 24 -14.25 19.61 11.85
C THR A 24 -13.25 18.49 12.11
N LEU A 25 -13.65 17.45 12.86
CA LEU A 25 -12.81 16.31 13.20
C LEU A 25 -12.21 15.61 11.97
N ILE A 26 -13.04 15.33 10.97
CA ILE A 26 -12.62 14.66 9.72
C ILE A 26 -11.67 15.53 8.88
N ASN A 27 -11.86 16.85 8.85
CA ASN A 27 -11.00 17.74 8.08
C ASN A 27 -9.67 18.05 8.79
N GLU A 28 -9.65 18.05 10.12
CA GLU A 28 -8.42 18.15 10.92
C GLU A 28 -7.60 16.86 10.90
N MET A 29 -8.25 15.72 10.62
CA MET A 29 -7.59 14.43 10.45
C MET A 29 -6.55 14.48 9.33
N ASN A 30 -5.30 14.18 9.69
CA ASN A 30 -4.25 13.90 8.71
C ASN A 30 -4.33 12.44 8.23
N PHE A 31 -5.43 12.11 7.56
CA PHE A 31 -5.71 10.74 7.12
C PHE A 31 -4.64 10.14 6.21
N PRO A 32 -3.99 10.89 5.29
CA PRO A 32 -2.85 10.39 4.54
C PRO A 32 -1.70 9.89 5.43
N ASN A 33 -1.41 10.58 6.54
CA ASN A 33 -0.42 10.10 7.52
C ASN A 33 -0.90 8.85 8.27
N ILE A 34 -2.17 8.82 8.70
CA ILE A 34 -2.77 7.66 9.36
C ILE A 34 -2.67 6.41 8.47
N SER A 35 -3.01 6.54 7.19
CA SER A 35 -2.97 5.42 6.25
C SER A 35 -1.54 4.95 6.03
N GLN A 36 -0.57 5.87 5.93
CA GLN A 36 0.85 5.54 5.84
C GLN A 36 1.39 4.82 7.08
N GLU A 37 1.07 5.28 8.29
CA GLU A 37 1.48 4.62 9.54
C GLU A 37 0.92 3.19 9.64
N ILE A 38 -0.28 2.94 9.12
CA ILE A 38 -0.91 1.62 9.14
C ILE A 38 -0.34 0.68 8.09
N LEU A 39 0.08 1.20 6.93
CA LEU A 39 0.62 0.39 5.83
C LEU A 39 1.97 -0.25 6.14
N GLY A 40 2.73 0.28 7.10
CA GLY A 40 4.01 -0.29 7.50
C GLY A 40 5.04 -0.21 6.37
N HIS A 41 5.70 -1.30 5.98
CA HIS A 41 6.82 -1.24 5.02
C HIS A 41 6.36 -1.20 3.55
N PRO A 42 6.79 -0.25 2.71
CA PRO A 42 6.54 -0.32 1.26
C PRO A 42 7.37 -1.49 0.70
N TYR A 43 6.78 -2.41 -0.06
CA TYR A 43 7.50 -3.62 -0.53
C TYR A 43 8.80 -3.32 -1.28
N ASP A 44 9.69 -4.32 -1.39
CA ASP A 44 11.04 -4.24 -1.97
C ASP A 44 11.12 -3.52 -3.31
N SER A 45 12.25 -2.83 -3.55
CA SER A 45 12.54 -2.20 -4.82
C SER A 45 13.64 -2.90 -5.62
N HIS A 46 13.47 -2.97 -6.94
CA HIS A 46 14.45 -3.53 -7.88
C HIS A 46 15.41 -2.46 -8.42
N GLY A 47 15.90 -1.57 -7.55
CA GLY A 47 16.78 -0.44 -7.92
C GLY A 47 16.05 0.88 -8.15
N CYS A 48 14.72 0.89 -8.12
CA CYS A 48 13.92 2.11 -8.09
C CYS A 48 13.82 2.69 -6.66
N PHE A 49 13.07 3.78 -6.49
CA PHE A 49 12.65 4.22 -5.17
C PHE A 49 11.15 3.99 -5.00
N HIS A 50 10.80 3.23 -3.97
CA HIS A 50 9.43 2.93 -3.59
C HIS A 50 8.97 3.86 -2.47
N PHE A 51 7.81 4.46 -2.67
CA PHE A 51 7.22 5.42 -1.76
C PHE A 51 5.88 4.90 -1.23
N TYR A 52 5.40 5.52 -0.16
CA TYR A 52 3.99 5.41 0.20
C TYR A 52 3.13 6.17 -0.81
N PRO A 53 1.86 5.78 -1.03
CA PRO A 53 0.97 6.45 -1.97
C PRO A 53 0.81 7.95 -1.72
N ALA A 54 0.77 8.37 -0.45
CA ALA A 54 0.65 9.78 -0.09
C ALA A 54 1.95 10.55 -0.33
N ASP A 55 3.09 9.99 0.05
CA ASP A 55 4.41 10.56 -0.21
C ASP A 55 4.66 10.75 -1.71
N ILE A 56 4.43 9.72 -2.54
CA ILE A 56 4.63 9.87 -3.99
C ILE A 56 3.69 10.91 -4.58
N TYR A 57 2.44 10.99 -4.12
CA TYR A 57 1.50 12.00 -4.57
C TYR A 57 1.97 13.43 -4.21
N ILE A 58 2.52 13.62 -3.00
CA ILE A 58 3.13 14.90 -2.59
C ILE A 58 4.28 15.24 -3.53
N LEU A 59 5.26 14.34 -3.69
CA LEU A 59 6.43 14.55 -4.53
C LEU A 59 6.04 14.85 -5.98
N TYR A 60 5.10 14.07 -6.51
CA TYR A 60 4.52 14.22 -7.85
C TYR A 60 3.86 15.60 -8.04
N SER A 61 3.19 16.11 -7.00
CA SER A 61 2.39 17.32 -7.10
C SER A 61 3.18 18.61 -6.95
N ILE A 62 4.27 18.60 -6.18
CA ILE A 62 4.95 19.85 -5.76
C ILE A 62 6.34 20.05 -6.36
N VAL A 63 7.10 18.99 -6.63
CA VAL A 63 8.46 19.14 -7.20
C VAL A 63 8.31 19.27 -8.71
N PRO A 64 8.81 20.34 -9.35
CA PRO A 64 8.62 20.57 -10.78
C PRO A 64 9.53 19.68 -11.64
N ASP A 65 9.22 19.57 -12.92
CA ASP A 65 10.14 18.96 -13.90
C ASP A 65 11.46 19.74 -13.96
N LEU A 66 12.52 19.02 -14.30
CA LEU A 66 13.91 19.47 -14.36
C LEU A 66 14.52 19.88 -13.00
N ALA A 67 13.79 19.75 -11.89
CA ALA A 67 14.37 19.86 -10.55
C ALA A 67 15.49 18.83 -10.39
N GLU A 68 16.56 19.24 -9.71
CA GLU A 68 17.72 18.38 -9.48
C GLU A 68 17.40 17.31 -8.44
N LEU A 69 17.79 16.06 -8.73
CA LEU A 69 17.77 14.94 -7.79
C LEU A 69 19.20 14.42 -7.64
N GLN A 70 19.76 14.49 -6.43
CA GLN A 70 21.04 13.88 -6.11
C GLN A 70 20.81 12.61 -5.31
N VAL A 71 21.18 11.46 -5.88
CA VAL A 71 21.23 10.18 -5.16
C VAL A 71 22.64 10.01 -4.61
N LYS A 72 22.76 9.85 -3.29
CA LYS A 72 24.03 9.64 -2.59
C LYS A 72 24.38 8.15 -2.52
N ASP A 73 25.63 7.86 -2.19
CA ASP A 73 26.05 6.48 -1.92
C ASP A 73 25.36 5.92 -0.67
N TYR A 74 25.21 4.59 -0.59
CA TYR A 74 24.56 3.93 0.55
C TYR A 74 25.28 4.14 1.90
N THR A 75 26.56 4.52 1.85
CA THR A 75 27.37 4.84 3.04
C THR A 75 27.29 6.31 3.44
N SER A 76 26.66 7.17 2.62
CA SER A 76 26.56 8.59 2.89
C SER A 76 25.53 8.88 3.98
N THR A 77 25.88 9.78 4.89
CA THR A 77 24.94 10.33 5.87
C THR A 77 24.44 11.70 5.45
N PRO A 78 23.23 12.11 5.84
CA PRO A 78 22.74 13.46 5.62
C PRO A 78 23.63 14.54 6.25
N ASP A 79 23.92 15.59 5.47
CA ASP A 79 24.72 16.75 5.91
C ASP A 79 23.92 17.74 6.80
N VAL A 80 22.68 17.40 7.12
CA VAL A 80 21.75 18.23 7.91
C VAL A 80 21.18 17.41 9.07
N ALA A 81 20.73 18.09 10.12
CA ALA A 81 20.04 17.46 11.25
C ALA A 81 18.66 16.93 10.82
N VAL A 82 18.63 15.73 10.23
CA VAL A 82 17.40 15.14 9.68
C VAL A 82 16.29 15.00 10.71
N SER A 83 16.62 14.79 11.99
CA SER A 83 15.67 14.75 13.10
C SER A 83 14.92 16.05 13.32
N GLU A 84 15.48 17.19 12.93
CA GLU A 84 14.88 18.52 13.06
C GLU A 84 13.97 18.87 11.87
N LEU A 85 14.05 18.11 10.77
CA LEU A 85 13.19 18.32 9.61
C LEU A 85 11.85 17.60 9.80
N PRO A 86 10.72 18.29 9.58
CA PRO A 86 9.41 17.65 9.65
C PRO A 86 9.23 16.68 8.48
N TRP A 87 8.40 15.64 8.66
CA TRP A 87 8.01 14.81 7.53
C TRP A 87 7.06 15.57 6.61
N ALA A 88 7.19 15.40 5.28
CA ALA A 88 6.34 16.08 4.30
C ALA A 88 4.85 15.83 4.58
N ILE A 89 4.51 14.58 4.90
CA ILE A 89 3.16 14.14 5.22
C ILE A 89 2.61 14.79 6.50
N GLU A 90 3.46 15.25 7.42
CA GLU A 90 3.04 15.96 8.64
C GLU A 90 2.75 17.44 8.40
N VAL A 91 3.37 18.05 7.39
CA VAL A 91 3.20 19.48 7.06
C VAL A 91 2.21 19.74 5.94
N ILE A 92 2.02 18.79 5.04
CA ILE A 92 1.06 18.86 3.93
C ILE A 92 -0.16 18.01 4.29
N LYS A 93 -1.25 18.64 4.72
CA LYS A 93 -2.45 17.94 5.24
C LYS A 93 -3.68 18.12 4.37
N LYS A 94 -3.66 19.13 3.49
CA LYS A 94 -4.78 19.50 2.62
C LYS A 94 -4.30 20.01 1.26
N THR A 95 -5.22 20.03 0.29
CA THR A 95 -4.97 20.55 -1.08
C THR A 95 -4.38 21.97 -1.10
N ALA A 96 -4.78 22.82 -0.14
CA ALA A 96 -4.23 24.18 -0.02
C ALA A 96 -2.72 24.18 0.28
N ASP A 97 -2.23 23.24 1.09
CA ASP A 97 -0.81 23.13 1.42
C ASP A 97 -0.03 22.65 0.19
N ILE A 98 -0.58 21.68 -0.56
CA ILE A 98 -0.01 21.21 -1.84
C ILE A 98 0.14 22.39 -2.80
N LYS A 99 -0.90 23.21 -2.95
CA LYS A 99 -0.88 24.40 -3.81
C LYS A 99 0.22 25.38 -3.38
N TYR A 100 0.30 25.67 -2.08
CA TYR A 100 1.33 26.55 -1.52
C TYR A 100 2.75 26.05 -1.83
N TYR A 101 3.06 24.77 -1.55
CA TYR A 101 4.40 24.23 -1.80
C TYR A 101 4.73 24.09 -3.28
N LYS A 102 3.73 23.80 -4.13
CA LYS A 102 3.89 23.81 -5.58
C LYS A 102 4.25 25.20 -6.11
N GLU A 103 3.62 26.25 -5.58
CA GLU A 103 3.97 27.64 -5.91
C GLU A 103 5.36 28.01 -5.40
N LEU A 104 5.71 27.58 -4.18
CA LEU A 104 7.02 27.83 -3.57
C LEU A 104 8.17 27.18 -4.36
N LEU A 105 7.96 25.96 -4.85
CA LEU A 105 8.95 25.15 -5.59
C LEU A 105 8.84 25.30 -7.11
N ASN A 106 8.00 26.21 -7.62
CA ASN A 106 7.64 26.29 -9.04
C ASN A 106 8.82 26.43 -10.02
N ASN A 107 9.93 27.01 -9.56
CA ASN A 107 11.13 27.20 -10.35
C ASN A 107 12.08 26.00 -10.14
N PRO A 108 12.36 25.20 -11.19
CA PRO A 108 13.23 24.02 -11.08
C PRO A 108 14.64 24.31 -10.58
N SER A 109 15.16 25.54 -10.77
CA SER A 109 16.48 25.93 -10.25
C SER A 109 16.48 26.20 -8.74
N ASN A 110 15.31 26.42 -8.14
CA ASN A 110 15.16 26.59 -6.71
C ASN A 110 14.81 25.27 -6.01
N ALA A 111 14.19 24.31 -6.72
CA ALA A 111 13.80 23.03 -6.17
C ALA A 111 14.89 21.97 -6.40
N SER A 112 15.33 21.32 -5.32
CA SER A 112 16.21 20.16 -5.42
C SER A 112 15.86 19.10 -4.39
N VAL A 113 16.22 17.87 -4.68
CA VAL A 113 15.98 16.71 -3.82
C VAL A 113 17.30 15.98 -3.61
N VAL A 114 17.58 15.58 -2.37
CA VAL A 114 18.72 14.73 -2.05
C VAL A 114 18.22 13.45 -1.41
N ALA A 115 18.55 12.32 -2.02
CA ALA A 115 18.18 10.99 -1.57
C ALA A 115 19.38 10.30 -0.93
N TYR A 116 19.16 9.71 0.25
CA TYR A 116 20.13 8.94 1.01
C TYR A 116 19.63 7.49 1.11
N PRO A 117 20.03 6.60 0.17
CA PRO A 117 19.54 5.23 0.13
C PRO A 117 19.78 4.47 1.44
N GLY A 118 20.96 4.60 2.03
CA GLY A 118 21.34 3.87 3.25
C GLY A 118 20.47 4.17 4.47
N SER A 119 19.84 5.35 4.53
CA SER A 119 18.94 5.75 5.61
C SER A 119 17.47 5.86 5.19
N GLU A 120 17.13 5.51 3.94
CA GLU A 120 15.77 5.62 3.37
C GLU A 120 15.16 7.03 3.44
N VAL A 121 16.00 8.07 3.47
CA VAL A 121 15.57 9.47 3.64
C VAL A 121 15.76 10.27 2.37
N TRP A 122 14.71 10.99 2.00
CA TRP A 122 14.72 12.02 0.97
C TRP A 122 14.55 13.38 1.64
N ILE A 123 15.31 14.38 1.20
CA ILE A 123 15.21 15.74 1.69
C ILE A 123 14.90 16.67 0.52
N ILE A 124 13.83 17.44 0.65
CA ILE A 124 13.40 18.42 -0.36
C ILE A 124 13.90 19.80 0.07
N TYR A 125 14.50 20.51 -0.87
CA TYR A 125 15.10 21.82 -0.65
C TYR A 125 14.42 22.89 -1.51
N ASN A 126 14.34 24.10 -0.96
CA ASN A 126 14.06 25.33 -1.69
C ASN A 126 15.24 26.28 -1.55
N LYS A 127 15.88 26.65 -2.66
CA LYS A 127 17.07 27.51 -2.70
C LYS A 127 18.17 27.02 -1.74
N LYS A 128 18.42 25.71 -1.74
CA LYS A 128 19.38 25.01 -0.86
C LYS A 128 19.03 25.01 0.65
N VAL A 129 17.87 25.52 1.03
CA VAL A 129 17.35 25.41 2.41
C VAL A 129 16.49 24.14 2.50
N PRO A 130 16.78 23.20 3.42
CA PRO A 130 15.96 22.01 3.59
C PRO A 130 14.58 22.40 4.12
N LEU A 131 13.53 21.89 3.47
CA LEU A 131 12.14 22.17 3.85
C LEU A 131 11.57 21.05 4.73
N PHE A 132 11.61 19.82 4.22
CA PHE A 132 11.07 18.64 4.88
C PHE A 132 11.70 17.37 4.33
N ARG A 133 11.48 16.27 5.06
CA ARG A 133 11.95 14.93 4.71
C ARG A 133 10.81 14.01 4.30
N MET A 134 11.13 12.98 3.52
CA MET A 134 10.22 11.93 3.07
C MET A 134 10.90 10.58 3.21
N LYS A 135 10.09 9.52 3.40
CA LYS A 135 10.61 8.16 3.43
C LYS A 135 10.49 7.54 2.04
N ALA A 136 11.56 6.92 1.58
CA ALA A 136 11.53 6.16 0.34
C ALA A 136 12.48 4.98 0.44
N LEU A 137 11.99 3.79 0.09
CA LEU A 137 12.77 2.57 0.07
C LEU A 137 13.54 2.49 -1.25
N PRO A 138 14.89 2.54 -1.25
CA PRO A 138 15.68 2.34 -2.45
C PRO A 138 15.73 0.85 -2.83
N GLY A 139 16.45 0.54 -3.91
CA GLY A 139 16.93 -0.81 -4.17
C GLY A 139 17.79 -1.36 -3.01
N PRO A 140 17.98 -2.68 -2.92
CA PRO A 140 18.79 -3.27 -1.87
C PRO A 140 20.28 -2.95 -2.05
N SER A 141 20.99 -2.69 -0.95
CA SER A 141 22.45 -2.47 -0.99
C SER A 141 23.25 -3.70 -1.48
N LYS A 142 22.67 -4.90 -1.32
CA LYS A 142 23.21 -6.17 -1.81
C LYS A 142 22.29 -6.73 -2.88
N ALA A 143 22.86 -7.03 -4.04
CA ALA A 143 22.08 -7.56 -5.14
C ALA A 143 21.58 -9.00 -4.86
N TYR A 144 20.34 -9.30 -5.24
CA TYR A 144 19.76 -10.63 -5.12
C TYR A 144 18.76 -10.92 -6.23
N TYR A 145 18.58 -12.20 -6.54
CA TYR A 145 17.51 -12.63 -7.44
C TYR A 145 16.24 -12.81 -6.62
N LEU A 146 15.12 -12.25 -7.09
CA LEU A 146 13.84 -12.60 -6.49
C LEU A 146 13.57 -14.08 -6.69
N SER A 147 13.00 -14.70 -5.69
CA SER A 147 12.60 -16.11 -5.72
C SER A 147 11.12 -16.24 -5.44
N TYR A 148 10.52 -17.25 -6.05
CA TYR A 148 9.14 -17.61 -5.79
C TYR A 148 8.96 -19.11 -5.94
N THR A 149 8.16 -19.66 -5.02
CA THR A 149 7.74 -21.06 -5.08
C THR A 149 6.52 -21.17 -6.00
N ASN A 150 6.61 -21.96 -7.07
CA ASN A 150 5.47 -22.22 -7.95
C ASN A 150 4.37 -22.95 -7.15
N PRO A 151 3.16 -22.36 -6.99
CA PRO A 151 2.08 -22.95 -6.20
C PRO A 151 1.61 -24.31 -6.72
N THR A 152 1.80 -24.59 -8.01
CA THR A 152 1.29 -25.81 -8.67
C THR A 152 2.32 -26.92 -8.84
N SER A 153 3.61 -26.59 -8.94
CA SER A 153 4.67 -27.59 -9.15
C SER A 153 5.57 -27.78 -7.94
N SER A 154 5.44 -26.95 -6.89
CA SER A 154 6.42 -26.87 -5.78
C SER A 154 7.86 -26.61 -6.24
N GLU A 155 8.05 -26.24 -7.51
CA GLU A 155 9.35 -25.90 -8.06
C GLU A 155 9.73 -24.49 -7.62
N TYR A 156 10.98 -24.37 -7.23
CA TYR A 156 11.56 -23.11 -6.81
C TYR A 156 12.19 -22.43 -8.02
N THR A 157 11.77 -21.21 -8.32
CA THR A 157 12.22 -20.46 -9.48
C THR A 157 12.74 -19.10 -9.08
N PHE A 158 13.73 -18.62 -9.82
CA PHE A 158 14.28 -17.28 -9.66
C PHE A 158 13.81 -16.40 -10.80
N ASP A 159 13.41 -15.17 -10.48
CA ASP A 159 13.27 -14.13 -11.49
C ASP A 159 14.64 -13.90 -12.14
N PRO A 160 14.74 -13.89 -13.47
CA PRO A 160 16.00 -13.58 -14.15
C PRO A 160 16.48 -12.15 -13.88
N SER A 161 15.60 -11.25 -13.45
CA SER A 161 15.86 -9.86 -13.13
C SER A 161 16.49 -9.75 -11.74
N LEU A 162 17.68 -9.14 -11.71
CA LEU A 162 18.40 -8.92 -10.47
C LEU A 162 17.85 -7.67 -9.77
N SER A 163 17.54 -7.79 -8.48
CA SER A 163 17.28 -6.62 -7.63
C SER A 163 18.62 -6.03 -7.24
N GLU A 164 18.88 -4.79 -7.61
CA GLU A 164 20.17 -4.11 -7.40
C GLU A 164 20.03 -2.81 -6.61
N ALA A 165 21.16 -2.31 -6.13
CA ALA A 165 21.23 -1.02 -5.47
C ALA A 165 20.79 0.10 -6.42
N THR A 166 20.06 1.09 -5.89
CA THR A 166 19.77 2.29 -6.67
C THR A 166 21.05 3.04 -6.96
N THR A 167 21.30 3.34 -8.24
CA THR A 167 22.57 3.92 -8.65
C THR A 167 22.77 5.33 -8.06
N PRO A 168 23.89 5.60 -7.38
CA PRO A 168 24.26 6.95 -6.98
C PRO A 168 24.54 7.84 -8.19
N GLY A 169 24.25 9.13 -8.05
CA GLY A 169 24.53 10.08 -9.11
C GLY A 169 23.57 11.26 -9.15
N LYS A 170 23.82 12.12 -10.13
CA LYS A 170 23.01 13.30 -10.40
C LYS A 170 21.95 12.96 -11.44
N TYR A 171 20.71 13.29 -11.10
CA TYR A 171 19.52 13.11 -11.92
C TYR A 171 18.73 14.43 -11.95
N TYR A 172 17.70 14.44 -12.80
CA TYR A 172 16.68 15.46 -12.86
C TYR A 172 15.32 14.79 -12.96
N ILE A 173 14.30 15.40 -12.37
CA ILE A 173 12.92 14.96 -12.57
C ILE A 173 12.57 15.19 -14.03
N PHE A 174 12.37 14.13 -14.80
CA PHE A 174 12.19 14.22 -16.25
C PHE A 174 10.73 14.39 -16.66
N GLY A 175 9.84 13.68 -15.98
CA GLY A 175 8.42 13.70 -16.28
C GLY A 175 7.65 12.83 -15.31
N ARG A 176 6.33 12.79 -15.53
CA ARG A 176 5.36 12.20 -14.63
C ARG A 176 4.26 11.47 -15.40
N SER A 177 3.72 10.40 -14.84
CA SER A 177 2.55 9.71 -15.38
C SER A 177 1.61 9.22 -14.28
N ASP A 178 0.31 9.44 -14.47
CA ASP A 178 -0.73 8.81 -13.65
C ASP A 178 -0.95 7.33 -14.00
N ASP A 179 -0.62 6.95 -15.25
CA ASP A 179 -0.86 5.65 -15.87
C ASP A 179 0.43 5.13 -16.53
N PHE A 180 1.40 4.66 -15.74
CA PHE A 180 2.64 4.14 -16.33
C PHE A 180 2.39 2.84 -17.10
N PHE A 181 2.92 2.76 -18.32
CA PHE A 181 2.82 1.60 -19.18
C PHE A 181 4.21 1.09 -19.55
N THR A 182 4.41 -0.22 -19.48
CA THR A 182 5.64 -0.87 -19.92
C THR A 182 5.34 -2.15 -20.67
N THR A 183 6.14 -2.44 -21.69
CA THR A 183 6.01 -3.66 -22.49
C THR A 183 6.30 -4.92 -21.69
N SER A 184 7.19 -4.85 -20.69
CA SER A 184 7.57 -6.00 -19.85
C SER A 184 6.42 -6.46 -18.95
N TYR A 185 5.57 -5.53 -18.52
CA TYR A 185 4.38 -5.79 -17.69
C TYR A 185 3.11 -5.36 -18.43
N ARG A 186 3.07 -5.59 -19.74
CA ARG A 186 2.02 -5.04 -20.63
C ARG A 186 0.62 -5.38 -20.15
N TYR A 187 0.39 -6.62 -19.74
CA TYR A 187 -0.96 -7.10 -19.44
C TYR A 187 -1.55 -6.49 -18.16
N THR A 188 -0.72 -6.10 -17.20
CA THR A 188 -1.13 -5.50 -15.92
C THR A 188 -1.10 -3.97 -15.98
N THR A 189 -0.18 -3.38 -16.76
CA THR A 189 0.03 -1.93 -16.85
C THR A 189 -0.77 -1.22 -17.94
N ILE A 190 -1.35 -1.96 -18.90
CA ILE A 190 -2.23 -1.35 -19.91
C ILE A 190 -3.56 -0.87 -19.34
N VAL A 191 -4.04 -1.51 -18.26
CA VAL A 191 -5.25 -1.13 -17.54
C VAL A 191 -4.83 -0.18 -16.40
N PRO A 192 -5.23 1.10 -16.42
CA PRO A 192 -4.85 2.04 -15.37
C PRO A 192 -5.26 1.55 -13.97
N MET A 193 -4.44 1.85 -12.96
CA MET A 193 -4.80 1.58 -11.57
C MET A 193 -6.12 2.28 -11.23
N TRP A 194 -7.04 1.54 -10.60
CA TRP A 194 -8.41 1.96 -10.32
C TRP A 194 -9.28 2.23 -11.55
N ALA A 195 -8.91 1.72 -12.72
CA ALA A 195 -9.84 1.74 -13.86
C ALA A 195 -11.05 0.85 -13.56
N LYS A 196 -12.25 1.39 -13.84
CA LYS A 196 -13.48 0.63 -13.81
C LYS A 196 -13.49 -0.38 -14.95
N ILE A 197 -13.59 -1.66 -14.63
CA ILE A 197 -13.82 -2.77 -15.54
C ILE A 197 -15.31 -3.14 -15.48
N GLN A 198 -15.95 -3.26 -16.64
CA GLN A 198 -17.37 -3.55 -16.74
C GLN A 198 -17.62 -4.62 -17.82
N LYS A 199 -18.52 -5.55 -17.51
CA LYS A 199 -19.01 -6.56 -18.46
C LYS A 199 -20.02 -5.93 -19.41
N THR A 200 -19.80 -6.11 -20.70
CA THR A 200 -20.68 -5.69 -21.79
C THR A 200 -21.07 -6.89 -22.65
N SER A 201 -21.94 -6.70 -23.64
CA SER A 201 -22.28 -7.75 -24.62
C SER A 201 -21.06 -8.26 -25.40
N GLY A 202 -20.05 -7.42 -25.60
CA GLY A 202 -18.80 -7.75 -26.29
C GLY A 202 -17.67 -8.28 -25.38
N GLY A 203 -17.96 -8.55 -24.10
CA GLY A 203 -16.97 -8.95 -23.09
C GLY A 203 -16.65 -7.84 -22.08
N TYR A 204 -15.55 -8.00 -21.34
CA TYR A 204 -15.13 -7.02 -20.33
C TYR A 204 -14.34 -5.88 -20.97
N VAL A 205 -14.69 -4.65 -20.60
CA VAL A 205 -14.01 -3.43 -21.03
C VAL A 205 -13.58 -2.62 -19.81
N TYR A 206 -12.49 -1.87 -19.94
CA TYR A 206 -12.11 -0.83 -19.00
C TYR A 206 -12.25 0.54 -19.65
N TYR A 207 -12.52 1.57 -18.84
CA TYR A 207 -12.67 2.94 -19.32
C TYR A 207 -11.40 3.76 -19.06
N ARG A 208 -10.91 4.44 -20.10
CA ARG A 208 -9.83 5.43 -20.00
C ARG A 208 -10.26 6.69 -20.75
N LYS A 209 -10.32 7.83 -20.05
CA LYS A 209 -10.78 9.12 -20.60
C LYS A 209 -12.14 8.99 -21.31
N ASN A 210 -13.11 8.34 -20.65
CA ASN A 210 -14.47 8.07 -21.15
C ASN A 210 -14.56 7.19 -22.42
N LYS A 211 -13.46 6.60 -22.86
CA LYS A 211 -13.46 5.62 -23.95
C LYS A 211 -13.29 4.21 -23.40
N ALA A 212 -14.10 3.28 -23.89
CA ALA A 212 -14.02 1.86 -23.54
C ALA A 212 -12.92 1.16 -24.34
N TYR A 213 -12.16 0.30 -23.67
CA TYR A 213 -11.12 -0.54 -24.25
C TYR A 213 -11.30 -1.98 -23.75
N PRO A 214 -11.07 -3.00 -24.59
CA PRO A 214 -11.15 -4.38 -24.13
C PRO A 214 -10.07 -4.64 -23.06
N VAL A 215 -10.42 -5.39 -22.01
CA VAL A 215 -9.40 -5.87 -21.06
C VAL A 215 -8.53 -6.94 -21.72
N PRO A 216 -7.25 -7.06 -21.32
CA PRO A 216 -6.41 -8.19 -21.71
C PRO A 216 -7.03 -9.55 -21.40
N GLU A 217 -6.75 -10.53 -22.26
CA GLU A 217 -7.34 -11.87 -22.18
C GLU A 217 -7.14 -12.55 -20.83
N ILE A 218 -5.95 -12.42 -20.23
CA ILE A 218 -5.65 -13.02 -18.93
C ILE A 218 -6.49 -12.42 -17.79
N ILE A 219 -6.84 -11.13 -17.87
CA ILE A 219 -7.72 -10.45 -16.91
C ILE A 219 -9.17 -10.89 -17.16
N ARG A 220 -9.58 -11.00 -18.43
CA ARG A 220 -10.89 -11.53 -18.81
C ARG A 220 -11.13 -12.93 -18.24
N ILE A 221 -10.17 -13.85 -18.43
CA ILE A 221 -10.23 -15.21 -17.93
C ILE A 221 -10.35 -15.22 -16.40
N ASP A 222 -9.60 -14.37 -15.71
CA ASP A 222 -9.64 -14.30 -14.24
C ASP A 222 -11.00 -13.78 -13.73
N LEU A 223 -11.57 -12.75 -14.37
CA LEU A 223 -12.90 -12.21 -14.06
C LEU A 223 -14.06 -13.18 -14.36
N GLU A 224 -13.84 -14.16 -15.24
CA GLU A 224 -14.83 -15.18 -15.59
C GLU A 224 -14.82 -16.40 -14.68
N LYS A 225 -13.84 -16.50 -13.77
CA LYS A 225 -13.83 -17.56 -12.76
C LYS A 225 -15.08 -17.47 -11.89
N ASN A 226 -15.80 -18.59 -11.81
CA ASN A 226 -16.95 -18.73 -10.91
C ASN A 226 -16.50 -18.60 -9.44
N TYR A 227 -17.47 -18.35 -8.56
CA TYR A 227 -17.28 -18.05 -7.13
C TYR A 227 -16.31 -18.98 -6.35
N ALA A 228 -16.11 -20.23 -6.81
CA ALA A 228 -15.21 -21.19 -6.19
C ALA A 228 -13.72 -21.03 -6.59
N GLY A 229 -13.42 -20.23 -7.63
CA GLY A 229 -12.05 -19.95 -8.05
C GLY A 229 -11.48 -18.75 -7.31
N ARG A 230 -10.32 -18.92 -6.66
CA ARG A 230 -9.54 -17.79 -6.15
C ARG A 230 -9.10 -16.92 -7.34
N LEU A 231 -9.48 -15.65 -7.32
CA LEU A 231 -8.98 -14.67 -8.29
C LEU A 231 -7.46 -14.60 -8.16
N ILE A 232 -6.76 -14.56 -9.30
CA ILE A 232 -5.30 -14.41 -9.33
C ILE A 232 -4.94 -12.95 -9.12
N TYR A 233 -5.72 -12.04 -9.71
CA TYR A 233 -5.50 -10.61 -9.60
C TYR A 233 -6.35 -10.00 -8.49
N ASN A 234 -5.85 -8.87 -7.99
CA ASN A 234 -6.51 -7.97 -7.08
C ASN A 234 -7.49 -7.03 -7.79
N TYR A 235 -8.70 -6.95 -7.26
CA TYR A 235 -9.77 -6.06 -7.69
C TYR A 235 -10.48 -5.45 -6.49
N PHE A 236 -11.03 -4.25 -6.64
CA PHE A 236 -11.90 -3.60 -5.64
C PHE A 236 -13.34 -3.51 -6.13
N ASP A 237 -14.25 -3.14 -5.22
CA ASP A 237 -15.64 -2.75 -5.53
C ASP A 237 -16.35 -3.73 -6.48
N ILE A 238 -16.13 -5.04 -6.27
CA ILE A 238 -16.64 -6.11 -7.12
C ILE A 238 -18.17 -6.16 -7.01
N LYS A 239 -18.87 -5.97 -8.14
CA LYS A 239 -20.31 -6.19 -8.25
C LYS A 239 -20.57 -7.46 -9.03
N ARG A 240 -21.54 -8.24 -8.54
CA ARG A 240 -21.95 -9.50 -9.14
C ARG A 240 -23.42 -9.43 -9.56
N ASP A 241 -23.75 -10.15 -10.62
CA ASP A 241 -25.14 -10.38 -11.00
C ASP A 241 -25.80 -11.44 -10.11
N ALA A 242 -27.10 -11.69 -10.33
CA ALA A 242 -27.86 -12.70 -9.59
C ALA A 242 -27.32 -14.14 -9.75
N SER A 243 -26.51 -14.41 -10.78
CA SER A 243 -25.85 -15.70 -10.98
C SER A 243 -24.48 -15.80 -10.29
N GLY A 244 -24.07 -14.74 -9.57
CA GLY A 244 -22.79 -14.66 -8.87
C GLY A 244 -21.61 -14.30 -9.78
N LYS A 245 -21.84 -13.99 -11.07
CA LYS A 245 -20.78 -13.60 -12.00
C LYS A 245 -20.41 -12.15 -11.80
N ILE A 246 -19.12 -11.84 -11.90
CA ILE A 246 -18.64 -10.46 -11.84
C ILE A 246 -19.19 -9.69 -13.05
N VAL A 247 -19.80 -8.54 -12.81
CA VAL A 247 -20.28 -7.64 -13.88
C VAL A 247 -19.57 -6.29 -13.86
N GLU A 248 -18.95 -5.96 -12.73
CA GLU A 248 -18.17 -4.74 -12.56
C GLU A 248 -17.12 -4.96 -11.48
N ALA A 249 -15.94 -4.40 -11.67
CA ALA A 249 -14.86 -4.39 -10.69
C ALA A 249 -13.91 -3.22 -10.97
N MET A 250 -13.16 -2.79 -9.97
CA MET A 250 -12.11 -1.79 -10.12
C MET A 250 -10.75 -2.48 -10.16
N TRP A 251 -9.90 -2.12 -11.14
CA TRP A 251 -8.59 -2.74 -11.30
C TRP A 251 -7.64 -2.37 -10.15
N GLY A 252 -7.01 -3.38 -9.53
CA GLY A 252 -6.09 -3.21 -8.41
C GLY A 252 -4.71 -3.85 -8.57
N SER A 253 -4.42 -4.52 -9.69
CA SER A 253 -3.15 -5.23 -9.91
C SER A 253 -2.21 -4.51 -10.88
N HIS A 254 -2.16 -3.19 -10.79
CA HIS A 254 -1.20 -2.40 -11.56
C HIS A 254 0.12 -2.32 -10.81
N ASP A 255 1.18 -2.98 -11.28
CA ASP A 255 2.44 -3.15 -10.54
C ASP A 255 3.06 -1.84 -10.01
N PHE A 256 2.89 -0.75 -10.76
CA PHE A 256 3.48 0.57 -10.46
C PHE A 256 2.51 1.56 -9.81
N GLY A 257 1.32 1.10 -9.38
CA GLY A 257 0.33 1.94 -8.71
C GLY A 257 -0.10 3.16 -9.53
N LYS A 258 -0.23 4.32 -8.86
CA LYS A 258 -0.46 5.64 -9.46
C LYS A 258 0.73 6.56 -9.18
N TYR A 259 0.87 7.61 -10.00
CA TYR A 259 1.84 8.68 -9.83
C TYR A 259 3.30 8.20 -9.96
N THR A 260 3.70 7.80 -11.17
CA THR A 260 5.09 7.48 -11.46
C THR A 260 5.87 8.75 -11.81
N ILE A 261 7.07 8.89 -11.26
CA ILE A 261 8.01 9.97 -11.55
C ILE A 261 9.23 9.37 -12.25
N PHE A 262 9.51 9.85 -13.46
CA PHE A 262 10.66 9.44 -14.25
C PHE A 262 11.83 10.38 -14.00
N TRP A 263 13.04 9.83 -14.00
CA TRP A 263 14.26 10.61 -13.86
C TRP A 263 15.05 10.62 -15.15
N SER A 264 16.00 11.54 -15.25
CA SER A 264 16.95 11.62 -16.36
C SER A 264 18.31 12.06 -15.86
N ARG A 265 19.38 11.44 -16.37
CA ARG A 265 20.76 11.88 -16.07
C ARG A 265 21.19 13.06 -16.94
N ASP A 266 20.60 13.24 -18.12
CA ASP A 266 21.00 14.19 -19.15
C ASP A 266 19.91 15.21 -19.53
N LYS A 267 18.75 15.17 -18.84
CA LYS A 267 17.53 15.95 -19.11
C LYS A 267 16.85 15.64 -20.46
N ARG A 268 17.26 14.58 -21.14
CA ARG A 268 16.77 14.22 -22.49
C ARG A 268 16.18 12.82 -22.53
N ASN A 269 16.82 11.87 -21.86
CA ASN A 269 16.44 10.46 -21.87
C ASN A 269 15.99 10.02 -20.48
N VAL A 270 14.93 9.21 -20.45
CA VAL A 270 14.45 8.57 -19.22
C VAL A 270 15.50 7.59 -18.72
N SER A 271 15.82 7.65 -17.43
CA SER A 271 16.64 6.66 -16.74
C SER A 271 15.81 5.42 -16.42
N ASN A 272 16.47 4.28 -16.22
CA ASN A 272 15.78 3.06 -15.79
C ASN A 272 15.21 3.21 -14.36
N GLU A 273 15.85 4.03 -13.53
CA GLU A 273 15.40 4.31 -12.17
C GLU A 273 14.24 5.34 -12.16
N MET A 274 13.22 5.05 -11.36
CA MET A 274 12.01 5.85 -11.22
C MET A 274 11.49 5.82 -9.79
N GLY A 275 10.61 6.77 -9.46
CA GLY A 275 9.92 6.85 -8.17
C GLY A 275 8.44 6.51 -8.32
N TYR A 276 7.93 5.58 -7.52
CA TYR A 276 6.51 5.22 -7.52
C TYR A 276 6.08 4.57 -6.20
N ALA A 277 4.78 4.48 -5.95
CA ALA A 277 4.23 3.57 -4.95
C ALA A 277 3.79 2.28 -5.63
N THR A 278 4.17 1.12 -5.09
CA THR A 278 3.81 -0.16 -5.73
C THR A 278 2.29 -0.34 -5.76
N GLY A 279 1.81 -1.09 -6.75
CA GLY A 279 0.41 -1.45 -6.88
C GLY A 279 -0.16 -2.10 -5.64
N GLU A 280 0.62 -3.00 -5.06
CA GLU A 280 0.27 -3.75 -3.86
C GLU A 280 0.07 -2.84 -2.64
N VAL A 281 0.99 -1.90 -2.38
CA VAL A 281 0.82 -0.92 -1.28
C VAL A 281 -0.39 -0.02 -1.53
N SER A 282 -0.61 0.38 -2.79
CA SER A 282 -1.79 1.16 -3.17
C SER A 282 -3.10 0.37 -2.98
N PHE A 283 -3.05 -0.95 -3.18
CA PHE A 283 -4.16 -1.87 -2.93
C PHE A 283 -4.44 -2.04 -1.44
N GLU A 284 -3.40 -2.28 -0.63
CA GLU A 284 -3.52 -2.37 0.82
C GLU A 284 -4.10 -1.08 1.42
N GLN A 285 -3.68 0.09 0.94
CA GLN A 285 -4.22 1.37 1.39
C GLN A 285 -5.73 1.43 1.15
N LYS A 286 -6.15 0.99 -0.03
CA LYS A 286 -7.55 1.00 -0.42
C LYS A 286 -8.37 -0.01 0.40
N GLN A 287 -7.83 -1.21 0.63
CA GLN A 287 -8.46 -2.21 1.49
C GLN A 287 -8.61 -1.71 2.92
N PHE A 288 -7.59 -1.03 3.47
CA PHE A 288 -7.69 -0.40 4.79
C PHE A 288 -8.81 0.64 4.87
N ILE A 289 -8.95 1.50 3.85
CA ILE A 289 -10.02 2.50 3.80
C ILE A 289 -11.40 1.82 3.78
N MET A 290 -11.55 0.72 3.03
CA MET A 290 -12.78 -0.06 2.99
C MET A 290 -13.11 -0.68 4.35
N ASP A 291 -12.13 -1.38 4.96
CA ASP A 291 -12.29 -1.99 6.28
C ASP A 291 -12.69 -0.95 7.33
N LEU A 292 -12.03 0.22 7.33
CA LEU A 292 -12.33 1.30 8.26
C LEU A 292 -13.74 1.89 8.04
N ALA A 293 -14.17 2.06 6.79
CA ALA A 293 -15.52 2.52 6.48
C ALA A 293 -16.59 1.55 7.00
N THR A 294 -16.38 0.24 6.83
CA THR A 294 -17.24 -0.81 7.41
C THR A 294 -17.20 -0.77 8.93
N ALA A 295 -16.02 -0.69 9.54
CA ALA A 295 -15.90 -0.66 10.99
C ALA A 295 -16.63 0.56 11.60
N LEU A 296 -16.59 1.73 10.96
CA LEU A 296 -17.26 2.95 11.41
C LEU A 296 -18.78 2.95 11.15
N SER A 297 -19.29 2.18 10.19
CA SER A 297 -20.71 2.15 9.83
C SER A 297 -21.54 1.27 10.76
N VAL A 298 -20.94 0.20 11.31
CA VAL A 298 -21.62 -0.85 12.07
C VAL A 298 -22.03 -0.39 13.48
N PRO A 299 -23.30 -0.55 13.91
CA PRO A 299 -23.77 -0.08 15.22
C PRO A 299 -23.05 -0.69 16.44
N SER A 300 -22.54 -1.92 16.36
CA SER A 300 -21.84 -2.56 17.48
C SER A 300 -20.42 -2.03 17.71
N SER A 301 -19.90 -1.18 16.83
CA SER A 301 -18.52 -0.70 16.87
C SER A 301 -18.22 0.34 17.96
N ASN A 302 -19.12 0.59 18.93
CA ASN A 302 -18.83 1.49 20.04
C ASN A 302 -17.85 0.92 21.09
N LYS A 303 -17.47 -0.36 20.95
CA LYS A 303 -16.44 -1.07 21.72
C LYS A 303 -15.26 -1.42 20.82
N LEU A 304 -14.04 -1.33 21.36
CA LEU A 304 -12.81 -1.60 20.62
C LEU A 304 -12.82 -2.96 19.92
N GLU A 305 -13.09 -4.05 20.65
CA GLU A 305 -13.07 -5.40 20.09
C GLU A 305 -14.06 -5.55 18.93
N SER A 306 -15.27 -5.04 19.08
CA SER A 306 -16.28 -5.06 18.02
C SER A 306 -15.86 -4.23 16.81
N PHE A 307 -15.22 -3.08 17.02
CA PHE A 307 -14.65 -2.27 15.95
C PHE A 307 -13.53 -3.02 15.20
N LEU A 308 -12.57 -3.62 15.92
CA LEU A 308 -11.46 -4.36 15.32
C LEU A 308 -11.93 -5.61 14.57
N ASN A 309 -12.99 -6.28 15.04
CA ASN A 309 -13.53 -7.48 14.40
C ASN A 309 -14.13 -7.23 13.00
N ASN A 310 -14.35 -5.96 12.62
CA ASN A 310 -14.78 -5.60 11.27
C ASN A 310 -13.60 -5.48 10.27
N PHE A 311 -12.34 -5.52 10.73
CA PHE A 311 -11.18 -5.44 9.86
C PHE A 311 -10.77 -6.81 9.32
N SER A 312 -10.41 -6.85 8.04
CA SER A 312 -9.73 -8.01 7.48
C SER A 312 -8.40 -8.26 8.21
N GLY A 313 -8.12 -9.53 8.52
CA GLY A 313 -6.90 -9.93 9.23
C GLY A 313 -6.97 -9.90 10.76
N TYR A 314 -8.09 -9.53 11.38
CA TYR A 314 -8.15 -9.42 12.85
C TYR A 314 -7.90 -10.75 13.57
N HIS A 315 -8.44 -11.85 13.06
CA HIS A 315 -8.21 -13.17 13.65
C HIS A 315 -6.75 -13.58 13.50
N GLU A 316 -6.16 -13.37 12.32
CA GLU A 316 -4.74 -13.59 12.04
C GLU A 316 -3.84 -12.74 12.95
N TYR A 317 -4.25 -11.52 13.29
CA TYR A 317 -3.54 -10.66 14.24
C TYR A 317 -3.56 -11.24 15.65
N ILE A 318 -4.73 -11.66 16.14
CA ILE A 318 -4.86 -12.28 17.47
C ILE A 318 -3.99 -13.53 17.56
N ASN A 319 -4.01 -14.35 16.52
CA ASN A 319 -3.20 -15.55 16.36
C ASN A 319 -1.70 -15.24 16.44
N LEU A 320 -1.27 -14.20 15.72
CA LEU A 320 0.11 -13.74 15.71
C LEU A 320 0.55 -13.18 17.07
N LEU A 321 -0.33 -12.49 17.80
CA LEU A 321 -0.02 -12.05 19.16
C LEU A 321 0.19 -13.21 20.13
N TYR A 322 -0.63 -14.26 20.05
CA TYR A 322 -0.43 -15.47 20.86
C TYR A 322 0.89 -16.15 20.52
N PHE A 323 1.20 -16.28 19.22
CA PHE A 323 2.48 -16.79 18.74
C PHE A 323 3.67 -16.00 19.29
N LEU A 324 3.63 -14.66 19.20
CA LEU A 324 4.73 -13.80 19.67
C LEU A 324 4.94 -13.85 21.19
N LYS A 325 3.90 -14.18 21.96
CA LYS A 325 3.98 -14.40 23.41
C LYS A 325 4.48 -15.79 23.80
N GLY A 326 4.85 -16.64 22.83
CA GLY A 326 5.32 -18.00 23.08
C GLY A 326 4.21 -19.00 23.43
N ASN A 327 2.97 -18.72 23.04
CA ASN A 327 1.88 -19.68 23.21
C ASN A 327 1.86 -20.69 22.06
N ASP A 328 2.47 -21.86 22.29
CA ASP A 328 2.67 -22.92 21.30
C ASP A 328 1.39 -23.66 20.90
N SER A 329 0.25 -23.40 21.55
CA SER A 329 -1.04 -23.95 21.12
C SER A 329 -1.54 -23.34 19.81
N PHE A 330 -0.94 -22.23 19.38
CA PHE A 330 -1.38 -21.47 18.21
C PHE A 330 -0.38 -21.64 17.04
N TYR A 331 -0.54 -22.69 16.26
CA TYR A 331 0.13 -22.78 14.96
C TYR A 331 -0.65 -21.95 13.96
N LEU A 332 0.04 -21.07 13.22
CA LEU A 332 -0.53 -20.63 11.95
C LEU A 332 -0.81 -21.89 11.13
N ASN A 333 -1.86 -21.86 10.29
CA ASN A 333 -2.32 -23.02 9.50
C ASN A 333 -1.25 -23.66 8.60
N ASN A 334 -0.03 -23.10 8.56
CA ASN A 334 1.14 -23.61 7.89
C ASN A 334 2.34 -23.71 8.88
N PRO A 335 2.75 -24.93 9.29
CA PRO A 335 3.89 -25.15 10.18
C PRO A 335 5.22 -24.61 9.63
N VAL A 336 5.42 -24.64 8.31
CA VAL A 336 6.63 -24.12 7.66
C VAL A 336 6.73 -22.60 7.82
N VAL A 337 5.63 -21.88 7.58
CA VAL A 337 5.55 -20.43 7.80
C VAL A 337 5.74 -20.09 9.28
N THR A 338 5.20 -20.91 10.18
CA THR A 338 5.38 -20.72 11.64
C THR A 338 6.86 -20.82 12.02
N THR A 339 7.56 -21.86 11.56
CA THR A 339 9.00 -22.02 11.79
C THR A 339 9.80 -20.87 11.19
N TYR A 340 9.45 -20.37 9.99
CA TYR A 340 10.09 -19.20 9.40
C TYR A 340 9.95 -17.96 10.26
N LEU A 341 8.74 -17.67 10.74
CA LEU A 341 8.52 -16.53 11.62
C LEU A 341 9.30 -16.68 12.92
N ARG A 342 9.40 -17.89 13.51
CA ARG A 342 10.25 -18.11 14.69
C ARG A 342 11.70 -17.74 14.42
N LEU A 343 12.26 -18.21 13.30
CA LEU A 343 13.63 -17.86 12.89
C LEU A 343 13.80 -16.35 12.71
N MET A 344 12.83 -15.68 12.07
CA MET A 344 12.88 -14.25 11.77
C MET A 344 12.67 -13.35 13.00
N TYR A 345 11.97 -13.84 14.03
CA TYR A 345 11.79 -13.16 15.32
C TYR A 345 12.78 -13.62 16.40
N ASN A 346 13.83 -14.38 16.03
CA ASN A 346 14.83 -14.92 16.94
C ASN A 346 14.23 -15.73 18.11
N GLN A 347 13.14 -16.46 17.86
CA GLN A 347 12.55 -17.40 18.81
C GLN A 347 13.22 -18.78 18.67
N ASN A 348 13.16 -19.57 19.74
CA ASN A 348 13.68 -20.94 19.72
C ASN A 348 12.91 -21.80 18.71
N VAL A 349 13.65 -22.52 17.87
CA VAL A 349 13.11 -23.52 16.93
C VAL A 349 13.54 -24.90 17.42
N THR A 350 12.57 -25.79 17.61
CA THR A 350 12.85 -27.18 17.99
C THR A 350 13.51 -27.93 16.84
N TYR A 351 14.21 -29.03 17.16
CA TYR A 351 14.80 -29.90 16.12
C TYR A 351 13.75 -30.39 15.11
N LYS A 352 12.54 -30.74 15.58
CA LYS A 352 11.45 -31.20 14.72
C LYS A 352 10.97 -30.11 13.75
N GLU A 353 10.78 -28.88 14.26
CA GLU A 353 10.40 -27.74 13.41
C GLU A 353 11.49 -27.41 12.39
N TRP A 354 12.76 -27.43 12.82
CA TRP A 354 13.92 -27.23 11.94
C TRP A 354 13.95 -28.26 10.82
N GLN A 355 13.86 -29.55 11.15
CA GLN A 355 13.83 -30.63 10.15
C GLN A 355 12.59 -30.60 9.25
N GLY A 356 11.49 -29.97 9.70
CA GLY A 356 10.29 -29.76 8.91
C GLY A 356 10.43 -28.68 7.82
N LEU A 357 11.48 -27.87 7.86
CA LEU A 357 11.76 -26.90 6.80
C LEU A 357 12.32 -27.58 5.54
N PRO A 358 12.03 -27.07 4.33
CA PRO A 358 12.69 -27.54 3.12
C PRO A 358 14.22 -27.44 3.24
N PRO A 359 15.00 -28.47 2.83
CA PRO A 359 16.45 -28.48 3.04
C PRO A 359 17.18 -27.29 2.40
N TYR A 360 16.76 -26.83 1.21
CA TYR A 360 17.33 -25.63 0.58
C TYR A 360 17.15 -24.35 1.41
N ILE A 361 16.08 -24.26 2.20
CA ILE A 361 15.81 -23.13 3.09
C ILE A 361 16.73 -23.19 4.31
N ARG A 362 16.88 -24.37 4.92
CA ARG A 362 17.84 -24.59 6.03
C ARG A 362 19.25 -24.23 5.60
N ALA A 363 19.63 -24.67 4.40
CA ALA A 363 20.92 -24.36 3.80
C ALA A 363 21.11 -22.85 3.58
N ALA A 364 20.13 -22.18 2.96
CA ALA A 364 20.17 -20.74 2.72
C ALA A 364 20.26 -19.94 4.03
N TYR A 365 19.49 -20.32 5.06
CA TYR A 365 19.54 -19.70 6.38
C TYR A 365 20.93 -19.83 7.01
N LYS A 366 21.52 -21.03 6.99
CA LYS A 366 22.88 -21.28 7.49
C LYS A 366 23.93 -20.43 6.75
N LEU A 367 23.85 -20.41 5.42
CA LEU A 367 24.78 -19.67 4.56
C LEU A 367 24.67 -18.15 4.76
N TYR A 368 23.47 -17.64 5.04
CA TYR A 368 23.23 -16.22 5.24
C TYR A 368 23.65 -15.73 6.62
N TYR A 369 23.19 -16.38 7.68
CA TYR A 369 23.38 -15.93 9.07
C TYR A 369 24.70 -16.41 9.68
N PHE A 370 25.25 -17.53 9.21
CA PHE A 370 26.49 -18.12 9.71
C PHE A 370 27.54 -18.32 8.61
N PRO A 371 27.88 -17.29 7.80
CA PRO A 371 28.69 -17.45 6.58
C PRO A 371 30.12 -17.94 6.83
N LYS A 372 30.59 -17.90 8.09
CA LYS A 372 31.92 -18.35 8.50
C LYS A 372 31.91 -19.67 9.28
N ASP A 373 30.76 -20.08 9.80
CA ASP A 373 30.62 -21.15 10.79
C ASP A 373 29.40 -22.04 10.45
N TYR A 374 29.36 -22.57 9.22
CA TYR A 374 28.28 -23.45 8.78
C TYR A 374 28.79 -24.81 8.29
N THR A 375 27.98 -25.84 8.52
CA THR A 375 28.13 -27.15 7.87
C THR A 375 26.81 -27.50 7.22
N LEU A 376 26.86 -27.77 5.91
CA LEU A 376 25.71 -28.28 5.16
C LEU A 376 25.77 -29.80 5.14
N ASP A 377 24.64 -30.45 5.40
CA ASP A 377 24.51 -31.90 5.21
C ASP A 377 24.30 -32.26 3.73
N SER A 378 24.38 -33.55 3.42
CA SER A 378 24.23 -34.04 2.03
C SER A 378 22.87 -33.73 1.43
N GLU A 379 21.80 -33.67 2.24
CA GLU A 379 20.44 -33.37 1.79
C GLU A 379 20.31 -31.88 1.42
N GLU A 380 20.85 -31.00 2.24
CA GLU A 380 20.92 -29.56 2.02
C GLU A 380 21.70 -29.21 0.74
N ILE A 381 22.87 -29.84 0.54
CA ILE A 381 23.68 -29.66 -0.67
C ILE A 381 22.92 -30.17 -1.90
N TYR A 382 22.32 -31.36 -1.82
CA TYR A 382 21.55 -31.92 -2.91
C TYR A 382 20.36 -31.04 -3.28
N SER A 383 19.63 -30.54 -2.27
CA SER A 383 18.45 -29.71 -2.49
C SER A 383 18.81 -28.36 -3.13
N LEU A 384 19.93 -27.73 -2.77
CA LEU A 384 20.40 -26.50 -3.43
C LEU A 384 20.76 -26.75 -4.90
N ASN A 385 21.52 -27.83 -5.16
CA ASN A 385 21.91 -28.18 -6.53
C ASN A 385 20.69 -28.49 -7.41
N LYS A 386 19.66 -29.14 -6.85
CA LYS A 386 18.41 -29.45 -7.55
C LYS A 386 17.68 -28.20 -8.04
N ILE A 387 17.74 -27.11 -7.29
CA ILE A 387 17.14 -25.81 -7.66
C ILE A 387 18.14 -24.89 -8.39
N GLY A 388 19.28 -25.44 -8.85
CA GLY A 388 20.27 -24.71 -9.64
C GLY A 388 21.06 -23.67 -8.84
N ILE A 389 21.26 -23.91 -7.54
CA ILE A 389 22.04 -23.05 -6.65
C ILE A 389 23.31 -23.79 -6.23
N ASN A 390 24.45 -23.17 -6.48
CA ASN A 390 25.71 -23.55 -5.85
C ASN A 390 25.82 -22.80 -4.50
N SER A 391 26.43 -23.38 -3.47
CA SER A 391 26.64 -22.74 -2.16
C SER A 391 27.44 -21.42 -2.22
N LYS A 392 28.12 -21.14 -3.33
CA LYS A 392 28.81 -19.85 -3.58
C LYS A 392 27.95 -18.80 -4.30
N ASP A 393 26.72 -19.13 -4.69
CA ASP A 393 25.80 -18.20 -5.36
C ASP A 393 25.04 -17.35 -4.34
N TYR A 394 25.77 -16.41 -3.72
CA TYR A 394 25.24 -15.57 -2.65
C TYR A 394 24.02 -14.74 -3.06
N ARG A 395 23.87 -14.40 -4.35
CA ARG A 395 22.72 -13.60 -4.83
C ARG A 395 21.42 -14.40 -4.77
N LYS A 396 21.46 -15.70 -5.09
CA LYS A 396 20.30 -16.58 -4.97
C LYS A 396 20.02 -16.96 -3.51
N ILE A 397 21.06 -17.14 -2.70
CA ILE A 397 20.93 -17.36 -1.25
C ILE A 397 20.24 -16.16 -0.59
N TYR A 398 20.64 -14.94 -0.95
CA TYR A 398 20.00 -13.71 -0.47
C TYR A 398 18.56 -13.60 -0.96
N GLY A 399 18.27 -14.05 -2.19
CA GLY A 399 16.90 -14.14 -2.70
C GLY A 399 15.99 -15.02 -1.83
N ILE A 400 16.47 -16.22 -1.50
CA ILE A 400 15.74 -17.15 -0.61
C ILE A 400 15.50 -16.50 0.76
N GLU A 401 16.53 -15.93 1.37
CA GLU A 401 16.36 -15.26 2.67
C GLU A 401 15.39 -14.09 2.60
N ARG A 402 15.41 -13.34 1.49
CA ARG A 402 14.48 -12.23 1.28
C ARG A 402 13.03 -12.69 1.20
N GLU A 403 12.75 -13.77 0.47
CA GLU A 403 11.40 -14.36 0.42
C GLU A 403 10.90 -14.73 1.83
N LEU A 404 11.78 -15.24 2.69
CA LEU A 404 11.46 -15.53 4.10
C LEU A 404 11.16 -14.24 4.89
N TYR A 405 11.98 -13.22 4.69
CA TYR A 405 11.80 -11.91 5.35
C TYR A 405 10.48 -11.23 4.95
N LEU A 406 9.96 -11.46 3.74
CA LEU A 406 8.65 -10.93 3.33
C LEU A 406 7.50 -11.46 4.20
N TYR A 407 7.56 -12.69 4.72
CA TYR A 407 6.58 -13.18 5.69
C TYR A 407 6.61 -12.38 6.99
N LYS A 408 7.81 -12.03 7.46
CA LYS A 408 7.99 -11.16 8.63
C LYS A 408 7.41 -9.76 8.36
N ILE A 409 7.67 -9.18 7.18
CA ILE A 409 7.08 -7.88 6.79
C ILE A 409 5.55 -7.95 6.85
N ALA A 410 4.94 -8.98 6.27
CA ALA A 410 3.48 -9.14 6.28
C ALA A 410 2.93 -9.26 7.72
N ALA A 411 3.61 -10.03 8.58
CA ALA A 411 3.27 -10.15 10.00
C ALA A 411 3.40 -8.80 10.75
N ASP A 412 4.51 -8.10 10.57
CA ASP A 412 4.77 -6.79 11.19
C ASP A 412 3.74 -5.74 10.76
N LYS A 413 3.35 -5.71 9.48
CA LYS A 413 2.29 -4.82 8.99
C LYS A 413 0.97 -5.08 9.71
N LEU A 414 0.61 -6.34 9.90
CA LEU A 414 -0.61 -6.73 10.59
C LEU A 414 -0.58 -6.26 12.06
N ILE A 415 0.52 -6.51 12.76
CA ILE A 415 0.73 -6.04 14.14
C ILE A 415 0.62 -4.53 14.21
N LEU A 416 1.31 -3.81 13.31
CA LEU A 416 1.34 -2.36 13.27
C LEU A 416 -0.05 -1.77 13.05
N LYS A 417 -0.82 -2.30 12.08
CA LYS A 417 -2.21 -1.91 11.81
C LYS A 417 -3.06 -1.96 13.08
N PHE A 418 -3.10 -3.11 13.76
CA PHE A 418 -3.97 -3.28 14.92
C PHE A 418 -3.44 -2.59 16.19
N ALA A 419 -2.12 -2.47 16.36
CA ALA A 419 -1.53 -1.68 17.43
C ALA A 419 -1.89 -0.19 17.27
N TYR A 420 -1.84 0.34 16.04
CA TYR A 420 -2.23 1.71 15.75
C TYR A 420 -3.72 1.95 16.04
N LEU A 421 -4.60 1.09 15.53
CA LEU A 421 -6.04 1.19 15.76
C LEU A 421 -6.40 1.14 17.26
N THR A 422 -5.73 0.26 18.01
CA THR A 422 -5.90 0.14 19.47
C THR A 422 -5.44 1.39 20.20
N LYS A 423 -4.24 1.88 19.90
CA LYS A 423 -3.66 3.09 20.52
C LYS A 423 -4.51 4.32 20.28
N ASN A 424 -5.11 4.43 19.09
CA ASN A 424 -5.90 5.59 18.67
C ASN A 424 -7.41 5.33 18.76
N TRP A 425 -7.84 4.35 19.57
CA TRP A 425 -9.23 3.93 19.64
C TRP A 425 -10.19 5.08 19.98
N ASP A 426 -9.86 5.91 20.96
CA ASP A 426 -10.72 7.02 21.38
C ASP A 426 -10.98 8.01 20.23
N TYR A 427 -10.01 8.18 19.33
CA TYR A 427 -10.16 9.01 18.15
C TYR A 427 -11.14 8.39 17.15
N PHE A 428 -10.99 7.10 16.81
CA PHE A 428 -11.92 6.40 15.93
C PHE A 428 -13.33 6.28 16.52
N LYS A 429 -13.43 6.12 17.85
CA LYS A 429 -14.69 6.12 18.57
C LYS A 429 -15.42 7.46 18.45
N GLN A 430 -14.71 8.58 18.51
CA GLN A 430 -15.30 9.91 18.28
C GLN A 430 -15.81 10.06 16.84
N ILE A 431 -15.02 9.65 15.83
CA ILE A 431 -15.44 9.63 14.43
C ILE A 431 -16.73 8.81 14.27
N TYR A 432 -16.76 7.63 14.87
CA TYR A 432 -17.94 6.77 14.90
C TYR A 432 -19.15 7.49 15.52
N SER A 433 -19.03 7.98 16.76
CA SER A 433 -20.16 8.57 17.49
C SER A 433 -20.72 9.81 16.80
N LEU A 434 -19.85 10.69 16.32
CA LEU A 434 -20.26 11.89 15.59
C LEU A 434 -20.86 11.53 14.23
N GLY A 435 -20.26 10.60 13.49
CA GLY A 435 -20.78 10.14 12.20
C GLY A 435 -22.17 9.50 12.32
N GLN A 436 -22.40 8.65 13.33
CA GLN A 436 -23.73 8.07 13.59
C GLN A 436 -24.78 9.14 13.94
N THR A 437 -24.37 10.20 14.66
CA THR A 437 -25.25 11.35 14.94
C THR A 437 -25.65 12.07 13.66
N GLU A 438 -24.72 12.27 12.73
CA GLU A 438 -25.02 12.90 11.44
C GLU A 438 -25.92 12.03 10.56
N PHE A 439 -25.70 10.72 10.54
CA PHE A 439 -26.60 9.80 9.83
C PHE A 439 -28.02 9.80 10.38
N ALA A 440 -28.17 9.87 11.70
CA ALA A 440 -29.49 9.97 12.34
C ALA A 440 -30.21 11.28 11.95
N LYS A 441 -29.51 12.42 11.95
CA LYS A 441 -30.05 13.71 11.47
C LYS A 441 -30.42 13.69 9.99
N ALA A 442 -29.69 12.89 9.20
CA ALA A 442 -29.90 12.72 7.76
C ALA A 442 -30.97 11.68 7.41
N HIS A 443 -31.52 10.96 8.40
CA HIS A 443 -32.39 9.80 8.21
C HIS A 443 -31.76 8.71 7.32
N ILE A 444 -30.46 8.48 7.49
CA ILE A 444 -29.71 7.42 6.80
C ILE A 444 -29.63 6.18 7.71
N ASP A 445 -30.52 5.22 7.48
CA ASP A 445 -30.60 3.99 8.27
C ASP A 445 -29.86 2.80 7.63
N SER A 446 -29.72 2.81 6.30
CA SER A 446 -29.07 1.74 5.54
C SER A 446 -27.58 1.63 5.87
N LEU A 447 -27.16 0.46 6.38
CA LEU A 447 -25.75 0.16 6.66
C LEU A 447 -24.88 0.39 5.42
N LYS A 448 -25.32 -0.11 4.26
CA LYS A 448 -24.59 0.04 3.00
C LYS A 448 -24.40 1.51 2.63
N THR A 449 -25.42 2.33 2.83
CA THR A 449 -25.34 3.77 2.56
C THR A 449 -24.37 4.46 3.52
N LYS A 450 -24.36 4.08 4.80
CA LYS A 450 -23.38 4.60 5.78
C LYS A 450 -21.95 4.24 5.40
N GLU A 451 -21.71 2.99 5.00
CA GLU A 451 -20.42 2.51 4.50
C GLU A 451 -19.95 3.32 3.29
N ASP A 452 -20.83 3.50 2.30
CA ASP A 452 -20.50 4.22 1.06
C ASP A 452 -20.15 5.69 1.35
N VAL A 453 -20.87 6.33 2.27
CA VAL A 453 -20.57 7.71 2.70
C VAL A 453 -19.22 7.77 3.44
N PHE A 454 -18.96 6.91 4.42
CA PHE A 454 -17.66 6.88 5.10
C PHE A 454 -16.51 6.59 4.14
N TYR A 455 -16.68 5.61 3.25
CA TYR A 455 -15.68 5.23 2.26
C TYR A 455 -15.34 6.41 1.34
N LYS A 456 -16.35 7.13 0.83
CA LYS A 456 -16.17 8.35 0.02
C LYS A 456 -15.41 9.42 0.78
N ILE A 457 -15.77 9.68 2.03
CA ILE A 457 -15.13 10.69 2.89
C ILE A 457 -13.66 10.34 3.15
N LEU A 458 -13.38 9.11 3.56
CA LEU A 458 -12.02 8.65 3.86
C LEU A 458 -11.15 8.64 2.60
N LEU A 459 -11.71 8.25 1.45
CA LEU A 459 -10.99 8.30 0.17
C LEU A 459 -10.60 9.74 -0.21
N LYS A 460 -11.52 10.69 -0.08
CA LYS A 460 -11.26 12.11 -0.32
C LYS A 460 -10.20 12.67 0.64
N ARG A 461 -10.30 12.36 1.94
CA ARG A 461 -9.28 12.76 2.91
C ARG A 461 -7.91 12.15 2.59
N ASN A 462 -7.87 10.90 2.12
CA ASN A 462 -6.62 10.26 1.67
C ASN A 462 -6.00 10.97 0.45
N GLN A 463 -6.79 11.72 -0.31
CA GLN A 463 -6.38 12.57 -1.42
C GLN A 463 -6.20 14.05 -1.01
N PHE A 464 -6.07 14.31 0.29
CA PHE A 464 -5.88 15.65 0.87
C PHE A 464 -7.07 16.60 0.64
N GLU A 465 -8.21 16.12 0.16
CA GLU A 465 -9.38 16.95 -0.14
C GLU A 465 -10.15 17.33 1.13
N GLN A 466 -10.68 18.55 1.15
CA GLN A 466 -11.60 18.96 2.20
C GLN A 466 -12.97 18.29 2.02
N ILE A 467 -13.55 17.82 3.12
CA ILE A 467 -14.87 17.23 3.18
C ILE A 467 -15.89 18.33 3.42
N SER A 468 -16.85 18.40 2.52
CA SER A 468 -17.97 19.32 2.57
C SER A 468 -19.22 18.60 3.02
N ILE A 469 -20.27 19.37 3.30
CA ILE A 469 -21.54 18.74 3.61
C ILE A 469 -22.15 17.95 2.45
N ASN A 470 -21.88 18.34 1.21
CA ASN A 470 -22.40 17.59 0.08
C ASN A 470 -21.80 16.18 -0.03
N ASP A 471 -20.70 15.92 0.69
CA ASP A 471 -20.07 14.61 0.73
C ASP A 471 -20.78 13.63 1.67
N LEU A 472 -21.55 14.12 2.65
CA LEU A 472 -22.34 13.28 3.56
C LEU A 472 -23.64 12.77 2.93
N LYS A 473 -23.98 13.26 1.74
CA LYS A 473 -25.15 12.81 0.99
C LYS A 473 -24.85 11.49 0.27
N PRO A 474 -25.80 10.52 0.30
CA PRO A 474 -25.71 9.25 -0.42
C PRO A 474 -25.40 9.37 -1.91
#